data_AF-A0A4R8TVV8-F1
#
_entry.id   AF-A0A4R8TVV8-F1
#
_cell.length_a   1.000
_cell.length_b   1.000
_cell.length_c   1.000
_cell.angle_alpha   90.00
_cell.angle_beta   90.00
_cell.angle_gamma   90.00
#
_symmetry.space_group_name_H-M   'P 1'
#
loop_
_entity.id
_entity.type
_entity.pdbx_description
1 polymer ?
#
loop_
_entity_poly.entity_id
_entity_poly.type
_entity_poly.pdbx_seq_one_letter_code
_entity_poly.pdbx_strand_id
1 'polypeptide(L)'
;MMTQMLTYIRDENEVKATPPKTQYITQETEDSLGLDTLDKLLCHPNFSIRDVAIKILCDRAVNDRDVVRYLLYGITQSDYDTRMQNLRALATLTGQTNDFAEGLSKLHSWRAYTALVRSLELSLGDVEHTKLNDKYWDEYYLRDMAERFCLMFVLELITKYDAESLIKAKFVEKWLAKQNWGDDEDEVHDNFIYYMEHKSNRIVDITTRIIHTDAGAKAIVDCKLVNRAKLELTPNPHIAGFAIALQSTLVNAESAGEELPVIEQVPRAREHSAEEQRLRRQHREAMVFNDGTRPIGREDIIERDHSSSPS
;
A
#
# COMPACT_ATOMS: atom_id res chain seq x y z
N MET A 1 -62.46 9.07 -50.32
CA MET A 1 -62.85 9.37 -48.93
C MET A 1 -62.69 8.18 -48.00
N MET A 2 -63.29 7.01 -48.29
CA MET A 2 -63.25 5.86 -47.36
C MET A 2 -61.82 5.37 -47.05
N THR A 3 -60.91 5.35 -48.03
CA THR A 3 -59.51 4.95 -47.85
C THR A 3 -58.72 5.91 -46.96
N GLN A 4 -58.98 7.22 -47.07
CA GLN A 4 -58.35 8.25 -46.24
C GLN A 4 -58.82 8.17 -44.78
N MET A 5 -60.10 7.83 -44.57
CA MET A 5 -60.65 7.64 -43.23
C MET A 5 -60.10 6.38 -42.57
N LEU A 6 -59.89 5.30 -43.32
CA LEU A 6 -59.28 4.08 -42.81
C LEU A 6 -57.79 4.26 -42.49
N THR A 7 -57.04 5.01 -43.29
CA THR A 7 -55.64 5.37 -42.95
C THR A 7 -55.57 6.25 -41.72
N TYR A 8 -56.47 7.22 -41.57
CA TYR A 8 -56.54 8.07 -40.38
C TYR A 8 -56.82 7.24 -39.11
N ILE A 9 -57.79 6.34 -39.16
CA ILE A 9 -58.12 5.46 -38.01
C ILE A 9 -56.97 4.49 -37.71
N ARG A 10 -56.32 3.93 -38.74
CA ARG A 10 -55.14 3.06 -38.55
C ARG A 10 -54.02 3.81 -37.84
N ASP A 11 -53.72 5.02 -38.28
CA ASP A 11 -52.59 5.80 -37.77
C ASP A 11 -52.89 6.35 -36.35
N GLU A 12 -54.15 6.67 -36.03
CA GLU A 12 -54.55 7.03 -34.66
C GLU A 12 -54.59 5.85 -33.68
N ASN A 13 -54.79 4.63 -34.19
CA ASN A 13 -54.79 3.41 -33.37
C ASN A 13 -53.46 2.64 -33.45
N GLU A 14 -52.44 3.20 -34.10
CA GLU A 14 -51.11 2.62 -34.11
C GLU A 14 -50.51 2.75 -32.70
N VAL A 15 -50.55 1.64 -31.95
CA VAL A 15 -49.89 1.54 -30.65
C VAL A 15 -48.39 1.63 -30.88
N LYS A 16 -47.85 2.85 -30.80
CA LYS A 16 -46.41 3.09 -30.83
C LYS A 16 -45.80 2.28 -29.69
N ALA A 17 -45.07 1.22 -30.02
CA ALA A 17 -44.33 0.46 -29.03
C ALA A 17 -43.42 1.46 -28.30
N THR A 18 -43.77 1.80 -27.06
CA THR A 18 -42.91 2.65 -26.25
C THR A 18 -41.56 1.96 -26.18
N PRO A 19 -40.46 2.62 -26.62
CA PRO A 19 -39.14 2.02 -26.49
C PRO A 19 -38.99 1.60 -25.02
N PRO A 20 -38.53 0.37 -24.75
CA PRO A 20 -38.40 -0.09 -23.37
C PRO A 20 -37.59 0.96 -22.62
N LYS A 21 -38.16 1.48 -21.52
CA LYS A 21 -37.43 2.39 -20.65
C LYS A 21 -36.11 1.71 -20.32
N THR A 22 -34.99 2.39 -20.57
CA THR A 22 -33.67 1.93 -20.14
C THR A 22 -33.74 1.74 -18.63
N GLN A 23 -33.93 0.50 -18.19
CA GLN A 23 -33.77 0.13 -16.80
C GLN A 23 -32.27 0.13 -16.55
N TYR A 24 -31.82 1.06 -15.70
CA TYR A 24 -30.46 1.01 -15.20
C TYR A 24 -30.34 -0.26 -14.36
N ILE A 25 -29.33 -1.07 -14.66
CA ILE A 25 -28.97 -2.23 -13.83
C ILE A 25 -28.59 -1.66 -12.45
N THR A 26 -29.31 -2.08 -11.42
CA THR A 26 -29.03 -1.72 -10.03
C THR A 26 -28.18 -2.81 -9.38
N GLN A 27 -27.50 -2.50 -8.27
CA GLN A 27 -26.77 -3.49 -7.48
C GLN A 27 -27.67 -4.70 -7.11
N GLU A 28 -28.93 -4.45 -6.76
CA GLU A 28 -29.91 -5.50 -6.44
C GLU A 28 -30.13 -6.47 -7.61
N THR A 29 -30.13 -5.98 -8.84
CA THR A 29 -30.20 -6.85 -10.02
C THR A 29 -28.92 -7.65 -10.27
N GLU A 30 -27.75 -7.10 -9.95
CA GLU A 30 -26.46 -7.83 -10.06
C GLU A 30 -26.37 -8.94 -9.00
N ASP A 31 -26.78 -8.65 -7.77
CA ASP A 31 -26.80 -9.60 -6.66
C ASP A 31 -27.82 -10.73 -6.87
N SER A 32 -28.93 -10.42 -7.56
CA SER A 32 -29.99 -11.39 -7.88
C SER A 32 -29.62 -12.40 -8.98
N LEU A 33 -28.49 -12.20 -9.68
CA LEU A 33 -28.04 -13.15 -10.71
C LEU A 33 -27.66 -14.50 -10.09
N GLY A 34 -28.28 -15.59 -10.54
CA GLY A 34 -27.90 -16.94 -10.13
C GLY A 34 -26.46 -17.29 -10.54
N LEU A 35 -25.78 -18.11 -9.73
CA LEU A 35 -24.39 -18.52 -10.03
C LEU A 35 -24.28 -19.26 -11.38
N ASP A 36 -25.26 -20.10 -11.73
CA ASP A 36 -25.31 -20.78 -13.02
C ASP A 36 -25.41 -19.81 -14.21
N THR A 37 -26.04 -18.65 -14.01
CA THR A 37 -26.11 -17.60 -15.02
C THR A 37 -24.77 -16.89 -15.14
N LEU A 38 -24.13 -16.55 -14.02
CA LEU A 38 -22.80 -15.96 -14.02
C LEU A 38 -21.78 -16.87 -14.70
N ASP A 39 -21.81 -18.18 -14.44
CA ASP A 39 -20.93 -19.17 -15.07
C ASP A 39 -21.04 -19.14 -16.60
N LYS A 40 -22.27 -19.10 -17.13
CA LYS A 40 -22.52 -18.94 -18.58
C LYS A 40 -22.00 -17.61 -19.12
N LEU A 41 -22.16 -16.52 -18.37
CA LEU A 41 -21.68 -15.20 -18.78
C LEU A 41 -20.15 -15.11 -18.77
N LEU A 42 -19.48 -15.80 -17.84
CA LEU A 42 -18.01 -15.91 -17.78
C LEU A 42 -17.46 -16.66 -19.00
N CYS A 43 -18.21 -17.62 -19.55
CA CYS A 43 -17.83 -18.33 -20.78
C CYS A 43 -18.30 -17.64 -22.07
N HIS A 44 -18.92 -16.46 -21.99
CA HIS A 44 -19.49 -15.80 -23.16
C HIS A 44 -18.39 -15.30 -24.12
N PRO A 45 -18.53 -15.40 -25.46
CA PRO A 45 -17.47 -15.00 -26.40
C PRO A 45 -17.19 -13.48 -26.42
N ASN A 46 -18.17 -12.66 -26.06
CA ASN A 46 -17.99 -11.21 -25.96
C ASN A 46 -17.21 -10.83 -24.69
N PHE A 47 -16.08 -10.14 -24.87
CA PHE A 47 -15.21 -9.69 -23.78
C PHE A 47 -15.92 -8.80 -22.76
N SER A 48 -16.71 -7.81 -23.20
CA SER A 48 -17.41 -6.89 -22.31
C SER A 48 -18.41 -7.61 -21.41
N ILE A 49 -19.07 -8.65 -21.92
CA ILE A 49 -20.00 -9.46 -21.12
C ILE A 49 -19.23 -10.27 -20.06
N ARG A 50 -18.08 -10.88 -20.43
CA ARG A 50 -17.23 -11.58 -19.46
C ARG A 50 -16.68 -10.64 -18.40
N ASP A 51 -16.19 -9.47 -18.79
CA ASP A 51 -15.61 -8.47 -17.89
C ASP A 51 -16.62 -8.01 -16.83
N VAL A 52 -17.86 -7.72 -17.25
CA VAL A 52 -18.95 -7.38 -16.31
C VAL A 52 -19.28 -8.56 -15.40
N ALA A 53 -19.35 -9.78 -15.93
CA ALA A 53 -19.61 -10.97 -15.12
C ALA A 53 -18.50 -11.24 -14.08
N ILE A 54 -17.23 -11.01 -14.44
CA ILE A 54 -16.09 -11.09 -13.52
C ILE A 54 -16.24 -10.06 -12.40
N LYS A 55 -16.57 -8.81 -12.74
CA LYS A 55 -16.76 -7.74 -11.74
C LYS A 55 -17.88 -8.05 -10.76
N ILE A 56 -19.05 -8.47 -11.26
CA ILE A 56 -20.18 -8.87 -10.41
C ILE A 56 -19.79 -10.03 -9.49
N LEU A 57 -19.13 -11.06 -10.02
CA LEU A 57 -18.68 -12.19 -9.23
C LEU A 57 -17.66 -11.76 -8.16
N CYS A 58 -16.70 -10.92 -8.52
CA CYS A 58 -15.67 -10.45 -7.60
C CYS A 58 -16.24 -9.56 -6.50
N ASP A 59 -17.14 -8.65 -6.84
CA ASP A 59 -17.82 -7.77 -5.89
C ASP A 59 -18.66 -8.57 -4.88
N ARG A 60 -19.40 -9.58 -5.35
CA ARG A 60 -20.12 -10.50 -4.45
C ARG A 60 -19.19 -11.28 -3.54
N ALA A 61 -18.12 -11.85 -4.11
CA ALA A 61 -17.19 -12.70 -3.38
C ALA A 61 -16.35 -11.93 -2.35
N VAL A 62 -15.95 -10.69 -2.63
CA VAL A 62 -15.18 -9.86 -1.68
C VAL A 62 -16.05 -9.38 -0.51
N ASN A 63 -17.36 -9.26 -0.71
CA ASN A 63 -18.33 -8.91 0.33
C ASN A 63 -18.85 -10.12 1.12
N ASP A 64 -18.66 -11.35 0.62
CA ASP A 64 -18.96 -12.59 1.32
C ASP A 64 -17.83 -12.98 2.29
N ARG A 65 -18.15 -12.96 3.60
CA ARG A 65 -17.19 -13.28 4.65
C ARG A 65 -16.72 -14.73 4.64
N ASP A 66 -17.57 -15.66 4.24
CA ASP A 66 -17.23 -17.08 4.22
C ASP A 66 -16.31 -17.40 3.04
N VAL A 67 -16.53 -16.76 1.89
CA VAL A 67 -15.62 -16.85 0.74
C VAL A 67 -14.24 -16.30 1.08
N VAL A 68 -14.16 -15.08 1.63
CA VAL A 68 -12.87 -14.50 2.04
C VAL A 68 -12.18 -15.38 3.09
N ARG A 69 -12.93 -15.90 4.07
CA ARG A 69 -12.38 -16.81 5.09
C ARG A 69 -11.86 -18.10 4.47
N TYR A 70 -12.57 -18.67 3.51
CA TYR A 70 -12.15 -19.88 2.79
C TYR A 70 -10.84 -19.65 2.04
N LEU A 71 -10.73 -18.54 1.30
CA LEU A 71 -9.52 -18.19 0.56
C LEU A 71 -8.33 -17.95 1.49
N LEU A 72 -8.53 -17.22 2.60
CA LEU A 72 -7.50 -17.00 3.61
C LEU A 72 -7.07 -18.30 4.28
N TYR A 73 -7.97 -19.26 4.48
CA TYR A 73 -7.60 -20.59 4.96
C TYR A 73 -6.80 -21.37 3.90
N GLY A 74 -7.19 -21.26 2.64
CA GLY A 74 -6.52 -21.90 1.51
C GLY A 74 -5.04 -21.50 1.36
N ILE A 75 -4.69 -20.24 1.60
CA ILE A 75 -3.28 -19.79 1.56
C ILE A 75 -2.43 -20.30 2.74
N THR A 76 -3.04 -20.87 3.77
CA THR A 76 -2.31 -21.46 4.91
C THR A 76 -2.01 -22.95 4.76
N GLN A 77 -2.47 -23.57 3.66
CA GLN A 77 -2.28 -25.00 3.40
C GLN A 77 -0.84 -25.29 2.95
N SER A 78 -0.31 -26.48 3.28
CA SER A 78 1.04 -26.89 2.88
C SER A 78 1.17 -27.20 1.38
N ASP A 79 0.07 -27.47 0.70
CA ASP A 79 0.05 -27.71 -0.74
C ASP A 79 0.23 -26.41 -1.54
N TYR A 80 1.27 -26.36 -2.39
CA TYR A 80 1.64 -25.17 -3.15
C TYR A 80 0.55 -24.72 -4.13
N ASP A 81 0.00 -25.67 -4.90
CA ASP A 81 -1.00 -25.37 -5.93
C ASP A 81 -2.27 -24.80 -5.32
N THR A 82 -2.71 -25.37 -4.19
CA THR A 82 -3.81 -24.83 -3.40
C THR A 82 -3.51 -23.40 -2.95
N ARG A 83 -2.33 -23.12 -2.37
CA ARG A 83 -1.99 -21.74 -1.97
C ARG A 83 -2.00 -20.78 -3.14
N MET A 84 -1.35 -21.16 -4.24
CA MET A 84 -1.27 -20.35 -5.46
C MET A 84 -2.65 -20.04 -6.04
N GLN A 85 -3.53 -21.03 -6.11
CA GLN A 85 -4.89 -20.85 -6.59
C GLN A 85 -5.66 -19.85 -5.72
N ASN A 86 -5.56 -19.97 -4.40
CA ASN A 86 -6.23 -19.07 -3.47
C ASN A 86 -5.62 -17.64 -3.50
N LEU A 87 -4.30 -17.50 -3.65
CA LEU A 87 -3.64 -16.20 -3.81
C LEU A 87 -4.05 -15.50 -5.10
N ARG A 88 -4.13 -16.23 -6.22
CA ARG A 88 -4.62 -15.70 -7.50
C ARG A 88 -6.09 -15.29 -7.41
N ALA A 89 -6.91 -16.09 -6.74
CA ALA A 89 -8.31 -15.75 -6.49
C ALA A 89 -8.40 -14.46 -5.68
N LEU A 90 -7.69 -14.35 -4.54
CA LEU A 90 -7.64 -13.13 -3.74
C LEU A 90 -7.20 -11.92 -4.57
N ALA A 91 -6.14 -12.05 -5.38
CA ALA A 91 -5.61 -10.94 -6.18
C ALA A 91 -6.61 -10.50 -7.24
N THR A 92 -7.34 -11.44 -7.83
CA THR A 92 -8.42 -11.15 -8.77
C THR A 92 -9.56 -10.43 -8.06
N LEU A 93 -10.01 -10.93 -6.91
CA LEU A 93 -11.10 -10.33 -6.14
C LEU A 93 -10.80 -8.88 -5.75
N THR A 94 -9.61 -8.61 -5.22
CA THR A 94 -9.23 -7.26 -4.78
C THR A 94 -8.88 -6.35 -5.96
N GLY A 95 -8.48 -6.91 -7.10
CA GLY A 95 -8.08 -6.17 -8.30
C GLY A 95 -9.24 -5.71 -9.17
N GLN A 96 -10.41 -6.36 -9.07
CA GLN A 96 -11.57 -6.10 -9.91
C GLN A 96 -12.64 -5.22 -9.25
N THR A 97 -12.47 -4.85 -7.98
CA THR A 97 -13.36 -3.88 -7.31
C THR A 97 -13.15 -2.49 -7.91
N ASN A 98 -14.23 -1.72 -8.05
CA ASN A 98 -14.21 -0.37 -8.65
C ASN A 98 -13.19 0.57 -7.98
N ASP A 99 -12.88 0.32 -6.71
CA ASP A 99 -11.73 0.84 -5.99
C ASP A 99 -10.91 -0.33 -5.42
N PHE A 100 -9.65 -0.48 -5.86
CA PHE A 100 -8.72 -1.47 -5.31
C PHE A 100 -8.58 -1.33 -3.78
N ALA A 101 -8.65 -0.09 -3.28
CA ALA A 101 -8.57 0.21 -1.87
C ALA A 101 -9.79 -0.35 -1.11
N GLU A 102 -10.97 -0.39 -1.73
CA GLU A 102 -12.18 -0.93 -1.09
C GLU A 102 -12.09 -2.46 -0.91
N GLY A 103 -11.70 -3.18 -1.96
CA GLY A 103 -11.47 -4.63 -1.87
C GLY A 103 -10.41 -4.98 -0.83
N LEU A 104 -9.31 -4.22 -0.81
CA LEU A 104 -8.24 -4.38 0.17
C LEU A 104 -8.70 -4.14 1.62
N SER A 105 -9.67 -3.24 1.83
CA SER A 105 -10.19 -2.98 3.17
C SER A 105 -10.87 -4.19 3.81
N LYS A 106 -11.45 -5.08 2.98
CA LYS A 106 -12.05 -6.34 3.45
C LYS A 106 -10.99 -7.33 3.95
N LEU A 107 -9.75 -7.18 3.50
CA LEU A 107 -8.60 -7.97 3.96
C LEU A 107 -7.91 -7.36 5.17
N HIS A 108 -8.27 -6.15 5.63
CA HIS A 108 -7.69 -5.56 6.84
C HIS A 108 -8.26 -6.24 8.09
N SER A 109 -7.73 -7.42 8.39
CA SER A 109 -8.12 -8.21 9.56
C SER A 109 -6.93 -9.00 10.09
N TRP A 110 -6.91 -9.23 11.40
CA TRP A 110 -5.89 -10.06 12.06
C TRP A 110 -5.69 -11.41 11.34
N ARG A 111 -6.79 -12.06 10.93
CA ARG A 111 -6.75 -13.34 10.21
C ARG A 111 -5.97 -13.24 8.92
N ALA A 112 -6.19 -12.19 8.12
CA ALA A 112 -5.49 -12.00 6.86
C ALA A 112 -3.98 -11.82 7.07
N TYR A 113 -3.56 -10.97 8.01
CA TYR A 113 -2.12 -10.81 8.32
C TYR A 113 -1.49 -12.14 8.75
N THR A 114 -2.13 -12.89 9.64
CA THR A 114 -1.59 -14.20 10.07
C THR A 114 -1.56 -15.23 8.94
N ALA A 115 -2.55 -15.22 8.04
CA ALA A 115 -2.60 -16.13 6.90
C ALA A 115 -1.52 -15.80 5.87
N LEU A 116 -1.31 -14.51 5.58
CA LEU A 116 -0.25 -14.04 4.69
C LEU A 116 1.14 -14.37 5.24
N VAL A 117 1.39 -14.09 6.52
CA VAL A 117 2.67 -14.46 7.17
C VAL A 117 2.86 -15.97 7.19
N ARG A 118 1.80 -16.76 7.41
CA ARG A 118 1.90 -18.22 7.35
C ARG A 118 2.21 -18.73 5.94
N SER A 119 1.59 -18.15 4.91
CA SER A 119 1.87 -18.47 3.51
C SER A 119 3.32 -18.15 3.14
N LEU A 120 3.84 -17.00 3.60
CA LEU A 120 5.26 -16.64 3.46
C LEU A 120 6.17 -17.63 4.20
N GLU A 121 5.84 -18.01 5.43
CA GLU A 121 6.63 -19.00 6.17
C GLU A 121 6.70 -20.35 5.44
N LEU A 122 5.62 -20.76 4.77
CA LEU A 122 5.61 -21.97 3.94
C LEU A 122 6.45 -21.81 2.67
N SER A 123 6.51 -20.59 2.10
CA SER A 123 7.28 -20.34 0.87
C SER A 123 8.78 -20.55 1.03
N LEU A 124 9.30 -20.47 2.26
CA LEU A 124 10.70 -20.80 2.58
C LEU A 124 11.09 -22.23 2.18
N GLY A 125 10.13 -23.15 2.09
CA GLY A 125 10.36 -24.54 1.74
C GLY A 125 9.98 -24.89 0.30
N ASP A 126 9.44 -23.95 -0.48
CA ASP A 126 8.96 -24.21 -1.84
C ASP A 126 10.09 -24.16 -2.87
N VAL A 127 11.08 -23.29 -2.65
CA VAL A 127 12.20 -23.03 -3.58
C VAL A 127 13.50 -22.89 -2.80
N GLU A 128 14.61 -23.33 -3.41
CA GLU A 128 15.95 -23.09 -2.86
C GLU A 128 16.28 -21.59 -2.95
N HIS A 129 16.49 -20.96 -1.79
CA HIS A 129 16.79 -19.53 -1.71
C HIS A 129 18.28 -19.27 -1.89
N THR A 130 18.62 -18.51 -2.94
CA THR A 130 19.98 -18.01 -3.15
C THR A 130 20.37 -17.04 -2.05
N LYS A 131 21.66 -17.01 -1.73
CA LYS A 131 22.24 -16.08 -0.78
C LYS A 131 22.05 -14.64 -1.21
N LEU A 132 21.62 -13.77 -0.29
CA LEU A 132 21.27 -12.36 -0.55
C LEU A 132 22.49 -11.43 -0.44
N ASN A 133 23.61 -11.80 -1.07
CA ASN A 133 24.88 -11.07 -0.99
C ASN A 133 25.28 -10.38 -2.31
N ASP A 134 24.48 -10.54 -3.38
CA ASP A 134 24.78 -9.93 -4.67
C ASP A 134 24.46 -8.43 -4.67
N LYS A 135 25.50 -7.63 -4.90
CA LYS A 135 25.42 -6.17 -4.93
C LYS A 135 24.76 -5.63 -6.21
N TYR A 136 24.95 -6.31 -7.33
CA TYR A 136 24.56 -5.84 -8.65
C TYR A 136 23.22 -6.38 -9.11
N TRP A 137 22.72 -7.45 -8.47
CA TRP A 137 21.49 -8.12 -8.86
C TRP A 137 20.39 -7.96 -7.81
N ASP A 138 19.16 -7.65 -8.24
CA ASP A 138 17.98 -7.73 -7.39
C ASP A 138 17.24 -9.04 -7.65
N GLU A 139 17.33 -9.97 -6.71
CA GLU A 139 16.70 -11.28 -6.79
C GLU A 139 15.16 -11.21 -6.76
N TYR A 140 14.58 -10.10 -6.31
CA TYR A 140 13.17 -10.03 -5.93
C TYR A 140 12.23 -10.45 -7.06
N TYR A 141 12.62 -10.17 -8.30
CA TYR A 141 11.85 -10.49 -9.49
C TYR A 141 11.88 -11.97 -9.87
N LEU A 142 12.87 -12.73 -9.37
CA LEU A 142 13.01 -14.18 -9.55
C LEU A 142 12.36 -14.98 -8.43
N ARG A 143 11.91 -14.33 -7.35
CA ARG A 143 11.18 -14.99 -6.27
C ARG A 143 9.94 -15.69 -6.75
N ASP A 144 9.54 -16.69 -5.98
CA ASP A 144 8.35 -17.47 -6.24
C ASP A 144 7.10 -16.56 -6.31
N MET A 145 6.17 -16.94 -7.19
CA MET A 145 4.99 -16.13 -7.45
C MET A 145 4.07 -16.06 -6.23
N ALA A 146 3.97 -17.11 -5.41
CA ALA A 146 3.12 -17.13 -4.21
C ALA A 146 3.70 -16.16 -3.17
N GLU A 147 5.01 -16.22 -2.97
CA GLU A 147 5.76 -15.29 -2.13
C GLU A 147 5.55 -13.84 -2.57
N ARG A 148 5.69 -13.56 -3.87
CA ARG A 148 5.48 -12.22 -4.44
C ARG A 148 4.04 -11.72 -4.27
N PHE A 149 3.04 -12.60 -4.35
CA PHE A 149 1.64 -12.24 -4.06
C PHE A 149 1.46 -11.88 -2.58
N CYS A 150 2.03 -12.66 -1.67
CA CYS A 150 1.96 -12.34 -0.24
C CYS A 150 2.64 -11.01 0.08
N LEU A 151 3.83 -10.75 -0.45
CA LEU A 151 4.54 -9.47 -0.26
C LEU A 151 3.78 -8.30 -0.88
N MET A 152 3.12 -8.50 -2.03
CA MET A 152 2.21 -7.50 -2.59
C MET A 152 1.09 -7.18 -1.62
N PHE A 153 0.31 -8.17 -1.16
CA PHE A 153 -0.79 -7.91 -0.21
C PHE A 153 -0.34 -7.26 1.09
N VAL A 154 0.78 -7.73 1.65
CA VAL A 154 1.36 -7.16 2.85
C VAL A 154 1.69 -5.69 2.65
N LEU A 155 2.41 -5.35 1.56
CA LEU A 155 2.78 -3.96 1.27
C LEU A 155 1.55 -3.07 1.09
N GLU A 156 0.56 -3.52 0.32
CA GLU A 156 -0.68 -2.76 0.10
C GLU A 156 -1.41 -2.50 1.42
N LEU A 157 -1.56 -3.53 2.27
CA LEU A 157 -2.22 -3.41 3.57
C LEU A 157 -1.49 -2.43 4.50
N ILE A 158 -0.17 -2.55 4.68
CA ILE A 158 0.56 -1.65 5.57
C ILE A 158 0.77 -0.25 4.99
N THR A 159 0.60 -0.09 3.67
CA THR A 159 0.63 1.22 3.02
C THR A 159 -0.65 1.99 3.30
N LYS A 160 -1.80 1.31 3.27
CA LYS A 160 -3.11 1.91 3.54
C LYS A 160 -3.38 2.10 5.04
N TYR A 161 -2.91 1.17 5.87
CA TYR A 161 -3.14 1.17 7.31
C TYR A 161 -1.82 1.45 8.04
N ASP A 162 -1.33 0.50 8.83
CA ASP A 162 -0.07 0.55 9.55
C ASP A 162 0.62 -0.82 9.54
N ALA A 163 1.84 -0.87 10.07
CA ALA A 163 2.62 -2.10 10.19
C ALA A 163 2.34 -2.91 11.47
N GLU A 164 1.52 -2.42 12.42
CA GLU A 164 1.39 -3.04 13.73
C GLU A 164 0.84 -4.46 13.65
N SER A 165 -0.21 -4.65 12.85
CA SER A 165 -0.84 -5.97 12.70
C SER A 165 0.10 -6.98 12.04
N LEU A 166 0.98 -6.53 11.14
CA LEU A 166 2.00 -7.35 10.50
C LEU A 166 3.08 -7.78 11.50
N ILE A 167 3.51 -6.85 12.35
CA ILE A 167 4.50 -7.12 13.41
C ILE A 167 3.92 -8.08 14.44
N LYS A 168 2.68 -7.86 14.90
CA LYS A 168 1.97 -8.77 15.79
C LYS A 168 1.85 -10.17 15.19
N ALA A 169 1.71 -10.29 13.86
CA ALA A 169 1.67 -11.56 13.14
C ALA A 169 3.05 -12.25 13.01
N LYS A 170 4.12 -11.62 13.51
CA LYS A 170 5.50 -12.10 13.52
C LYS A 170 6.15 -12.24 12.15
N PHE A 171 5.89 -11.28 11.26
CA PHE A 171 6.50 -11.27 9.92
C PHE A 171 8.04 -11.34 9.97
N VAL A 172 8.66 -10.61 10.90
CA VAL A 172 10.12 -10.55 11.02
C VAL A 172 10.65 -11.92 11.43
N GLU A 173 10.11 -12.50 12.50
CA GLU A 173 10.60 -13.73 13.11
C GLU A 173 10.28 -14.97 12.26
N LYS A 174 9.12 -14.99 11.59
CA LYS A 174 8.67 -16.16 10.85
C LYS A 174 9.21 -16.25 9.44
N TRP A 175 9.54 -15.12 8.81
CA TRP A 175 9.92 -15.08 7.40
C TRP A 175 11.14 -14.22 7.10
N LEU A 176 11.17 -12.95 7.54
CA LEU A 176 12.27 -12.03 7.16
C LEU A 176 13.61 -12.51 7.71
N ALA A 177 13.67 -12.90 8.99
CA ALA A 177 14.87 -13.38 9.65
C ALA A 177 15.37 -14.74 9.12
N LYS A 178 14.51 -15.50 8.44
CA LYS A 178 14.82 -16.83 7.91
C LYS A 178 15.29 -16.81 6.45
N GLN A 179 15.39 -15.64 5.83
CA GLN A 179 15.98 -15.52 4.50
C GLN A 179 17.49 -15.82 4.55
N ASN A 180 18.06 -16.19 3.40
CA ASN A 180 19.47 -16.54 3.28
C ASN A 180 20.36 -15.27 3.24
N TRP A 181 20.46 -14.58 4.38
CA TRP A 181 21.25 -13.33 4.50
C TRP A 181 22.76 -13.58 4.56
N GLY A 182 23.21 -14.72 5.06
CA GLY A 182 24.63 -14.98 5.34
C GLY A 182 24.82 -16.31 6.06
N ASP A 183 26.06 -16.82 6.07
CA ASP A 183 26.42 -18.05 6.79
C ASP A 183 26.82 -17.76 8.25
N ASP A 184 27.27 -16.54 8.54
CA ASP A 184 27.67 -16.06 9.85
C ASP A 184 26.98 -14.73 10.22
N GLU A 185 26.97 -14.39 11.52
CA GLU A 185 26.27 -13.20 12.02
C GLU A 185 26.81 -11.89 11.41
N ASP A 186 28.11 -11.80 11.13
CA ASP A 186 28.69 -10.59 10.55
C ASP A 186 28.24 -10.39 9.11
N GLU A 187 28.23 -11.46 8.32
CA GLU A 187 27.73 -11.45 6.96
C GLU A 187 26.23 -11.16 6.91
N VAL A 188 25.43 -11.73 7.81
CA VAL A 188 23.99 -11.44 7.93
C VAL A 188 23.78 -9.94 8.15
N HIS A 189 24.48 -9.34 9.11
CA HIS A 189 24.36 -7.91 9.40
C HIS A 189 24.74 -7.04 8.20
N ASP A 190 25.87 -7.33 7.58
CA ASP A 190 26.41 -6.51 6.49
C ASP A 190 25.54 -6.62 5.23
N ASN A 191 25.10 -7.83 4.87
CA ASN A 191 24.23 -8.06 3.72
C ASN A 191 22.82 -7.50 3.94
N PHE A 192 22.25 -7.66 5.14
CA PHE A 192 20.92 -7.12 5.43
C PHE A 192 20.90 -5.60 5.36
N ILE A 193 21.85 -4.92 6.01
CA ILE A 193 21.97 -3.46 5.95
C ILE A 193 22.18 -3.04 4.49
N TYR A 194 23.14 -3.65 3.80
CA TYR A 194 23.41 -3.33 2.40
C TYR A 194 22.17 -3.46 1.52
N TYR A 195 21.41 -4.55 1.68
CA TYR A 195 20.19 -4.80 0.93
C TYR A 195 19.15 -3.69 1.16
N MET A 196 18.91 -3.32 2.42
CA MET A 196 17.93 -2.29 2.76
C MET A 196 18.32 -0.89 2.26
N GLU A 197 19.62 -0.63 2.10
CA GLU A 197 20.11 0.67 1.66
C GLU A 197 20.17 0.82 0.13
N HIS A 198 20.35 -0.28 -0.59
CA HIS A 198 20.67 -0.24 -2.02
C HIS A 198 19.60 -0.86 -2.92
N LYS A 199 18.71 -1.71 -2.40
CA LYS A 199 17.64 -2.31 -3.21
C LYS A 199 16.38 -1.45 -3.14
N SER A 200 15.56 -1.54 -4.19
CA SER A 200 14.30 -0.80 -4.31
C SER A 200 13.22 -1.78 -4.72
N ASN A 201 12.76 -2.56 -3.74
CA ASN A 201 11.75 -3.59 -3.93
C ASN A 201 10.82 -3.69 -2.71
N ARG A 202 9.77 -4.51 -2.83
CA ARG A 202 8.72 -4.58 -1.79
C ARG A 202 9.25 -5.01 -0.42
N ILE A 203 10.33 -5.79 -0.35
CA ILE A 203 10.91 -6.21 0.92
C ILE A 203 11.50 -4.99 1.64
N VAL A 204 12.24 -4.16 0.91
CA VAL A 204 12.78 -2.90 1.45
C VAL A 204 11.66 -1.96 1.87
N ASP A 205 10.61 -1.81 1.06
CA ASP A 205 9.47 -0.94 1.39
C ASP A 205 8.72 -1.41 2.64
N ILE A 206 8.49 -2.72 2.77
CA ILE A 206 7.85 -3.32 3.94
C ILE A 206 8.73 -3.11 5.18
N THR A 207 10.02 -3.43 5.08
CA THR A 207 10.95 -3.35 6.21
C THR A 207 11.13 -1.90 6.65
N THR A 208 11.21 -0.96 5.71
CA THR A 208 11.26 0.48 5.99
C THR A 208 10.05 0.93 6.79
N ARG A 209 8.85 0.42 6.52
CA ARG A 209 7.66 0.75 7.33
C ARG A 209 7.71 0.12 8.73
N ILE A 210 8.21 -1.11 8.83
CA ILE A 210 8.33 -1.83 10.11
C ILE A 210 9.29 -1.10 11.06
N ILE A 211 10.44 -0.59 10.58
CA ILE A 211 11.43 0.07 11.45
C ILE A 211 10.96 1.40 12.05
N HIS A 212 9.89 2.01 11.52
CA HIS A 212 9.30 3.22 12.09
C HIS A 212 8.36 2.92 13.29
N THR A 213 8.25 1.66 13.69
CA THR A 213 7.50 1.24 14.87
C THR A 213 8.46 0.67 15.92
N ASP A 214 8.22 0.97 17.19
CA ASP A 214 9.07 0.50 18.28
C ASP A 214 9.15 -1.03 18.34
N ALA A 215 8.01 -1.70 18.16
CA ALA A 215 7.93 -3.15 18.17
C ALA A 215 8.66 -3.77 16.97
N GLY A 216 8.55 -3.16 15.79
CA GLY A 216 9.21 -3.63 14.57
C GLY A 216 10.72 -3.45 14.61
N ALA A 217 11.18 -2.28 15.07
CA ALA A 217 12.60 -2.00 15.29
C ALA A 217 13.23 -2.99 16.29
N LYS A 218 12.55 -3.24 17.42
CA LYS A 218 12.97 -4.25 18.40
C LYS A 218 13.02 -5.65 17.80
N ALA A 219 12.00 -6.06 17.04
CA ALA A 219 11.97 -7.38 16.41
C ALA A 219 13.15 -7.62 15.44
N ILE A 220 13.60 -6.59 14.72
CA ILE A 220 14.78 -6.69 13.81
C ILE A 220 16.06 -6.95 14.60
N VAL A 221 16.25 -6.25 15.73
CA VAL A 221 17.41 -6.44 16.61
C VAL A 221 17.34 -7.80 17.31
N ASP A 222 16.18 -8.18 17.85
CA ASP A 222 15.95 -9.45 18.54
C ASP A 222 16.17 -10.66 17.62
N CYS A 223 15.89 -10.51 16.32
CA CYS A 223 16.15 -11.51 15.29
C CYS A 223 17.60 -11.52 14.77
N LYS A 224 18.49 -10.69 15.32
CA LYS A 224 19.90 -10.59 14.91
C LYS A 224 20.08 -10.26 13.42
N LEU A 225 19.13 -9.53 12.84
CA LEU A 225 19.28 -9.00 11.47
C LEU A 225 20.24 -7.81 11.43
N VAL A 226 20.36 -7.10 12.56
CA VAL A 226 21.24 -5.95 12.72
C VAL A 226 21.86 -5.97 14.11
N ASN A 227 23.14 -5.60 14.18
CA ASN A 227 23.83 -5.34 15.44
C ASN A 227 23.75 -3.85 15.79
N ARG A 228 23.25 -3.55 16.99
CA ARG A 228 23.16 -2.19 17.52
C ARG A 228 24.51 -1.46 17.57
N ALA A 229 25.59 -2.16 17.92
CA ALA A 229 26.92 -1.57 17.93
C ALA A 229 27.35 -1.14 16.52
N LYS A 230 27.04 -1.93 15.48
CA LYS A 230 27.35 -1.57 14.09
C LYS A 230 26.55 -0.35 13.61
N LEU A 231 25.30 -0.18 14.06
CA LEU A 231 24.48 1.00 13.75
C LEU A 231 25.09 2.30 14.31
N GLU A 232 25.63 2.26 15.52
CA GLU A 232 26.27 3.44 16.15
C GLU A 232 27.57 3.86 15.46
N LEU A 233 28.23 2.91 14.78
CA LEU A 233 29.49 3.11 14.08
C LEU A 233 29.35 3.63 12.64
N THR A 234 28.14 3.67 12.04
CA THR A 234 27.97 4.17 10.66
C THR A 234 28.05 5.71 10.61
N PRO A 235 29.18 6.32 10.16
CA PRO A 235 29.40 7.76 10.32
C PRO A 235 28.84 8.58 9.15
N ASN A 236 28.19 7.96 8.15
CA ASN A 236 27.86 8.62 6.90
C ASN A 236 26.35 8.87 6.73
N PRO A 237 25.85 10.08 7.06
CA PRO A 237 24.45 10.45 6.94
C PRO A 237 23.91 10.54 5.51
N HIS A 238 24.77 10.42 4.49
CA HIS A 238 24.39 10.50 3.08
C HIS A 238 24.15 9.15 2.40
N ILE A 239 24.48 8.05 3.07
CA ILE A 239 24.34 6.68 2.52
C ILE A 239 23.44 5.85 3.44
N ALA A 240 23.52 6.06 4.76
CA ALA A 240 22.94 5.22 5.82
C ALA A 240 21.45 5.46 6.16
N GLY A 241 20.58 5.71 5.17
CA GLY A 241 19.19 6.10 5.42
C GLY A 241 18.39 5.09 6.26
N PHE A 242 18.58 3.80 6.02
CA PHE A 242 17.89 2.74 6.76
C PHE A 242 18.44 2.61 8.18
N ALA A 243 19.77 2.55 8.31
CA ALA A 243 20.44 2.40 9.59
C ALA A 243 20.13 3.56 10.55
N ILE A 244 20.12 4.80 10.04
CA ILE A 244 19.78 6.01 10.81
C ILE A 244 18.32 5.98 11.27
N ALA A 245 17.40 5.61 10.39
CA ALA A 245 15.98 5.51 10.74
C ALA A 245 15.75 4.46 11.84
N LEU A 246 16.35 3.28 11.69
CA LEU A 246 16.28 2.21 12.70
C LEU A 246 16.86 2.66 14.04
N GLN A 247 18.05 3.26 14.03
CA GLN A 247 18.70 3.76 15.25
C GLN A 247 17.85 4.84 15.93
N SER A 248 17.31 5.79 15.16
CA SER A 248 16.44 6.84 15.70
C SER A 248 15.21 6.27 16.38
N THR A 249 14.55 5.26 15.78
CA THR A 249 13.39 4.63 16.41
C THR A 249 13.78 3.94 17.72
N LEU A 250 14.89 3.20 17.75
CA LEU A 250 15.35 2.50 18.96
C LEU A 250 15.65 3.47 20.11
N VAL A 251 16.35 4.57 19.85
CA VAL A 251 16.69 5.59 20.87
C VAL A 251 15.43 6.27 21.42
N ASN A 252 14.47 6.58 20.54
CA ASN A 252 13.20 7.17 20.94
C ASN A 252 12.38 6.21 21.82
N ALA A 253 12.33 4.92 21.47
CA ALA A 253 11.60 3.89 22.20
C ALA A 253 12.16 3.64 23.62
N GLU A 254 13.47 3.85 23.82
CA GLU A 254 14.12 3.70 25.13
C GLU A 254 13.91 4.93 26.01
N SER A 255 14.00 6.12 25.41
CA SER A 255 13.76 7.38 26.12
C SER A 255 12.31 7.51 26.61
N ALA A 256 11.37 6.82 25.96
CA ALA A 256 9.96 6.76 26.37
C ALA A 256 9.68 5.77 27.52
N GLY A 257 10.60 4.83 27.80
CA GLY A 257 10.46 3.80 28.84
C GLY A 257 11.05 4.18 30.20
N GLU A 258 11.85 5.25 30.27
CA GLU A 258 12.28 5.85 31.52
C GLU A 258 11.21 6.85 31.99
N GLU A 259 10.46 6.51 33.06
CA GLU A 259 9.74 7.51 33.86
C GLU A 259 10.78 8.45 34.49
N LEU A 260 11.27 9.41 33.70
CA LEU A 260 12.06 10.51 34.20
C LEU A 260 11.11 11.41 35.02
N PRO A 261 11.54 11.87 36.22
CA PRO A 261 10.79 12.87 36.94
C PRO A 261 10.63 14.08 36.02
N VAL A 262 9.47 14.75 36.10
CA VAL A 262 9.13 15.95 35.33
C VAL A 262 10.27 16.98 35.45
N ILE A 263 11.22 16.90 34.53
CA ILE A 263 12.19 17.94 34.27
C ILE A 263 11.58 18.69 33.09
N GLU A 264 10.96 19.79 33.47
CA GLU A 264 10.53 20.91 32.64
C GLU A 264 11.29 20.94 31.31
N GLN A 265 10.57 20.65 30.22
CA GLN A 265 11.09 20.75 28.87
C GLN A 265 11.67 22.16 28.69
N VAL A 266 12.99 22.29 28.73
CA VAL A 266 13.65 23.48 28.22
C VAL A 266 13.45 23.44 26.70
N PRO A 267 12.61 24.33 26.12
CA PRO A 267 12.49 24.40 24.69
C PRO A 267 13.88 24.76 24.15
N ARG A 268 14.33 24.11 23.07
CA ARG A 268 15.47 24.62 22.30
C ARG A 268 15.08 25.98 21.71
N ALA A 269 15.19 27.03 22.51
CA ALA A 269 15.21 28.40 22.08
C ALA A 269 16.51 28.58 21.29
N ARG A 270 16.42 28.43 19.96
CA ARG A 270 17.28 29.23 19.10
C ARG A 270 16.96 30.68 19.46
N GLU A 271 17.87 31.35 20.14
CA GLU A 271 17.79 32.77 20.45
C GLU A 271 17.75 33.56 19.13
N HIS A 272 16.56 33.72 18.57
CA HIS A 272 16.27 34.76 17.59
C HIS A 272 15.82 35.98 18.38
N SER A 273 16.68 37.00 18.43
CA SER A 273 16.38 38.29 19.08
C SER A 273 15.03 38.84 18.60
N ALA A 274 14.28 39.49 19.50
CA ALA A 274 13.00 40.12 19.21
C ALA A 274 13.09 41.14 18.04
N GLU A 275 14.29 41.67 17.79
CA GLU A 275 14.60 42.54 16.67
C GLU A 275 14.60 41.79 15.32
N GLU A 276 15.10 40.55 15.30
CA GLU A 276 15.12 39.69 14.10
C GLU A 276 13.71 39.21 13.72
N GLN A 277 12.85 38.94 14.71
CA GLN A 277 11.44 38.62 14.48
C GLN A 277 10.62 39.83 14.01
N ARG A 278 10.99 41.05 14.41
CA ARG A 278 10.39 42.29 13.87
C ARG A 278 10.80 42.52 12.41
N LEU A 279 12.07 42.32 12.07
CA LEU A 279 12.56 42.41 10.68
C LEU A 279 11.84 41.42 9.76
N ARG A 280 11.64 40.17 10.19
CA ARG A 280 10.91 39.15 9.40
C ARG A 280 9.42 39.44 9.23
N ARG A 281 8.79 40.16 10.17
CA ARG A 281 7.39 40.63 10.05
C ARG A 281 7.27 41.83 9.11
N GLN A 282 8.30 42.67 8.97
CA GLN A 282 8.34 43.73 7.97
C GLN A 282 8.57 43.19 6.54
N HIS A 283 9.28 42.07 6.39
CA HIS A 283 9.84 41.62 5.10
C HIS A 283 9.03 40.62 4.27
N ARG A 284 7.69 40.51 4.42
CA ARG A 284 6.94 39.50 3.64
C ARG A 284 5.56 39.92 3.19
N GLU A 285 5.48 40.78 2.17
CA GLU A 285 4.33 40.77 1.25
C GLU A 285 4.85 41.14 -0.15
N ALA A 286 5.05 40.11 -0.99
CA ALA A 286 5.11 40.26 -2.45
C ALA A 286 3.78 39.73 -2.99
N MET A 287 3.09 40.52 -3.80
CA MET A 287 1.83 40.10 -4.42
C MET A 287 2.11 39.65 -5.84
N VAL A 288 1.61 38.47 -6.23
CA VAL A 288 1.77 37.92 -7.58
C VAL A 288 0.43 37.98 -8.31
N PHE A 289 0.38 38.70 -9.43
CA PHE A 289 -0.81 38.82 -10.28
C PHE A 289 -0.54 38.21 -11.66
N ASN A 290 -1.14 37.05 -11.93
CA ASN A 290 -1.12 36.41 -13.25
C ASN A 290 -2.56 36.05 -13.68
N ASP A 291 -2.92 36.43 -14.90
CA ASP A 291 -4.24 36.23 -15.51
C ASP A 291 -4.39 34.84 -16.20
N GLY A 292 -3.46 33.91 -15.95
CA GLY A 292 -3.52 32.50 -16.37
C GLY A 292 -3.24 32.23 -17.85
N THR A 293 -2.99 33.25 -18.67
CA THR A 293 -2.75 33.11 -20.12
C THR A 293 -1.29 32.88 -20.50
N ARG A 294 -0.36 32.96 -19.54
CA ARG A 294 1.08 32.69 -19.73
C ARG A 294 1.77 32.21 -18.44
N PRO A 295 2.93 31.52 -18.53
CA PRO A 295 3.75 31.15 -17.37
C PRO A 295 4.17 32.37 -16.54
N ILE A 296 4.28 32.21 -15.22
CA ILE A 296 4.57 33.31 -14.29
C ILE A 296 5.95 33.92 -14.60
N GLY A 297 5.94 35.22 -14.92
CA GLY A 297 7.13 36.03 -15.17
C GLY A 297 7.48 36.93 -13.99
N ARG A 298 8.67 37.53 -14.02
CA ARG A 298 9.13 38.47 -12.96
C ARG A 298 8.25 39.73 -12.89
N GLU A 299 7.66 40.10 -14.02
CA GLU A 299 6.71 41.20 -14.18
C GLU A 299 5.39 40.98 -13.43
N ASP A 300 5.06 39.73 -13.08
CA ASP A 300 3.84 39.40 -12.36
C ASP A 300 4.02 39.59 -10.83
N ILE A 301 5.23 39.95 -10.36
CA ILE A 301 5.59 40.08 -8.94
C ILE A 301 5.72 41.56 -8.56
N ILE A 302 4.89 42.01 -7.63
CA ILE A 302 4.92 43.37 -7.08
C ILE A 302 5.48 43.33 -5.67
N GLU A 303 6.64 43.97 -5.48
CA GLU A 303 7.31 44.15 -4.20
C GLU A 303 7.20 45.61 -3.74
N ARG A 304 7.23 45.86 -2.43
CA ARG A 304 7.14 47.22 -1.87
C ARG A 304 8.54 47.84 -1.82
N ASP A 305 8.76 48.93 -2.54
CA ASP A 305 10.03 49.66 -2.53
C ASP A 305 10.29 50.33 -1.17
N HIS A 306 11.41 49.96 -0.52
CA HIS A 306 11.90 50.61 0.70
C HIS A 306 13.01 51.61 0.36
N SER A 307 12.63 52.76 -0.19
CA SER A 307 13.49 53.95 -0.20
C SER A 307 12.74 55.16 0.35
N SER A 308 12.73 55.28 1.67
CA SER A 308 12.59 56.56 2.38
C SER A 308 12.78 56.35 3.88
N SER A 309 14.02 56.48 4.33
CA SER A 309 14.31 56.76 5.74
C SER A 309 14.04 58.25 5.96
N PRO A 310 13.16 58.67 6.89
CA PRO A 310 13.13 60.06 7.31
C PRO A 310 14.26 60.32 8.30
N SER A 311 15.00 61.41 8.05
CA SER A 311 15.93 62.05 8.99
C SER A 311 15.23 62.59 10.22
#